data_AF-A0A935PNY0-F1
#
_entry.id   AF-A0A935PNY0-F1
#
_cell.length_a   1.000
_cell.length_b   1.000
_cell.length_c   1.000
_cell.angle_alpha   90.00
_cell.angle_beta   90.00
_cell.angle_gamma   90.00
#
_symmetry.space_group_name_H-M   'P 1'
#
loop_
_entity.id
_entity.type
_entity.pdbx_description
1 polymer ?
#
loop_
_entity_poly.entity_id
_entity_poly.type
_entity_poly.pdbx_seq_one_letter_code
_entity_poly.pdbx_strand_id
1 'polypeptide(L)'
;MNFFTQLQDRTAPDRDYLLAAPVIGQAMAGDVTRETYIAFLTQAYHHVKHTVPLLMACGARLPERLEWLRLAIAEYIEEEKGHEQWILADIEACGGDAGAVRAGDPALPTELMVSYVHDRIARHNPVSFFGMVNVLEGTSTALATQAAGIIREKLKLPPQAFSYLTSHGSLDIEHMKTFEGLMKRLDRDEDREAVVHTARVVYRLYGDMFRALVPTTH
;
A
#
# COMPACT_ATOMS: atom_id res chain seq x y z
N MET A 1 26.27 -6.80 0.15
CA MET A 1 24.92 -6.52 -0.36
C MET A 1 24.21 -5.62 0.65
N ASN A 2 23.63 -4.49 0.23
CA ASN A 2 22.97 -3.57 1.18
C ASN A 2 21.64 -4.17 1.70
N PHE A 3 21.10 -3.64 2.81
CA PHE A 3 19.89 -4.19 3.41
C PHE A 3 18.67 -4.11 2.49
N PHE A 4 18.52 -3.05 1.70
CA PHE A 4 17.41 -2.94 0.75
C PHE A 4 17.40 -4.09 -0.27
N THR A 5 18.55 -4.43 -0.86
CA THR A 5 18.65 -5.59 -1.76
C THR A 5 18.31 -6.89 -1.04
N GLN A 6 18.82 -7.08 0.19
CA GLN A 6 18.48 -8.25 1.00
C GLN A 6 16.98 -8.32 1.32
N LEU A 7 16.33 -7.19 1.58
CA LEU A 7 14.89 -7.11 1.82
C LEU A 7 14.14 -7.63 0.59
N GLN A 8 14.45 -7.13 -0.61
CA GLN A 8 13.85 -7.58 -1.86
C GLN A 8 14.02 -9.09 -2.10
N ASP A 9 15.24 -9.60 -1.90
CA ASP A 9 15.54 -11.03 -2.10
C ASP A 9 14.79 -11.92 -1.09
N ARG A 10 14.74 -11.49 0.18
CA ARG A 10 14.14 -12.25 1.27
C ARG A 10 12.61 -12.28 1.25
N THR A 11 11.99 -11.36 0.53
CA THR A 11 10.53 -11.28 0.36
C THR A 11 10.08 -11.62 -1.05
N ALA A 12 10.98 -12.08 -1.93
CA ALA A 12 10.63 -12.43 -3.31
C ALA A 12 9.49 -13.47 -3.40
N PRO A 13 9.48 -14.57 -2.63
CA PRO A 13 8.37 -15.53 -2.67
C PRO A 13 7.02 -14.92 -2.25
N ASP A 14 7.04 -14.01 -1.28
CA ASP A 14 5.83 -13.33 -0.78
C ASP A 14 5.30 -12.32 -1.81
N ARG A 15 6.21 -11.61 -2.50
CA ARG A 15 5.87 -10.75 -3.63
C ARG A 15 5.26 -11.57 -4.77
N ASP A 16 5.83 -12.73 -5.09
CA ASP A 16 5.30 -13.61 -6.14
C ASP A 16 3.89 -14.11 -5.78
N TYR A 17 3.62 -14.38 -4.49
CA TYR A 17 2.27 -14.71 -4.02
C TYR A 17 1.27 -13.58 -4.28
N LEU A 18 1.65 -12.34 -3.99
CA LEU A 18 0.82 -11.16 -4.27
C LEU A 18 0.54 -11.05 -5.77
N LEU A 19 1.58 -11.08 -6.61
CA LEU A 19 1.47 -10.92 -8.06
C LEU A 19 0.69 -12.07 -8.74
N ALA A 20 0.65 -13.25 -8.12
CA ALA A 20 -0.13 -14.38 -8.58
C ALA A 20 -1.65 -14.28 -8.26
N ALA A 21 -2.13 -13.18 -7.67
CA ALA A 21 -3.56 -12.98 -7.47
C ALA A 21 -4.28 -12.90 -8.84
N PRO A 22 -5.34 -13.70 -9.09
CA PRO A 22 -5.97 -13.79 -10.41
C PRO A 22 -6.42 -12.44 -10.99
N VAL A 23 -6.94 -11.56 -10.13
CA VAL A 23 -7.42 -10.23 -10.51
C VAL A 23 -6.33 -9.34 -11.13
N ILE A 24 -5.06 -9.53 -10.75
CA ILE A 24 -3.94 -8.77 -11.32
C ILE A 24 -3.73 -9.18 -12.79
N GLY A 25 -3.67 -10.48 -13.07
CA GLY A 25 -3.55 -11.00 -14.43
C GLY A 25 -4.76 -10.64 -15.30
N GLN A 26 -5.95 -10.69 -14.72
CA GLN A 26 -7.20 -10.28 -15.36
C GLN A 26 -7.19 -8.79 -15.74
N ALA A 27 -6.79 -7.90 -14.82
CA ALA A 27 -6.65 -6.47 -15.10
C ALA A 27 -5.62 -6.20 -16.22
N MET A 28 -4.49 -6.93 -16.23
CA MET A 28 -3.49 -6.85 -17.32
C MET A 28 -4.02 -7.35 -18.67
N ALA A 29 -4.93 -8.31 -18.68
CA ALA A 29 -5.60 -8.78 -19.89
C ALA A 29 -6.77 -7.86 -20.31
N GLY A 30 -7.15 -6.89 -19.47
CA GLY A 30 -8.33 -6.06 -19.66
C GLY A 30 -9.65 -6.79 -19.38
N ASP A 31 -9.60 -7.93 -18.70
CA ASP A 31 -10.75 -8.68 -18.19
C ASP A 31 -11.12 -8.19 -16.79
N VAL A 32 -11.58 -6.95 -16.71
CA VAL A 32 -11.88 -6.28 -15.45
C VAL A 32 -13.24 -5.59 -15.55
N THR A 33 -14.00 -5.64 -14.47
CA THR A 33 -15.30 -4.97 -14.38
C THR A 33 -15.16 -3.67 -13.59
N ARG A 34 -16.13 -2.76 -13.77
CA ARG A 34 -16.20 -1.54 -12.97
C ARG A 34 -16.38 -1.87 -11.48
N GLU A 35 -17.16 -2.88 -11.19
CA GLU A 35 -17.46 -3.36 -9.84
C GLU A 35 -16.18 -3.89 -9.16
N THR A 36 -15.36 -4.65 -9.88
CA THR A 36 -14.05 -5.10 -9.37
C THR A 36 -13.11 -3.93 -9.12
N TYR A 37 -13.10 -2.91 -9.99
CA TYR A 37 -12.27 -1.72 -9.79
C TYR A 37 -12.73 -0.89 -8.58
N ILE A 38 -14.04 -0.69 -8.41
CA ILE A 38 -14.61 -0.04 -7.22
C ILE A 38 -14.31 -0.85 -5.95
N ALA A 39 -14.39 -2.19 -6.01
CA ALA A 39 -14.04 -3.05 -4.88
C ALA A 39 -12.56 -2.90 -4.49
N PHE A 40 -11.66 -2.81 -5.47
CA PHE A 40 -10.24 -2.50 -5.23
C PHE A 40 -10.06 -1.12 -4.57
N LEU A 41 -10.65 -0.06 -5.13
CA LEU A 41 -10.56 1.29 -4.57
C LEU A 41 -11.14 1.35 -3.15
N THR A 42 -12.20 0.60 -2.87
CA THR A 42 -12.79 0.47 -1.54
C THR A 42 -11.76 -0.07 -0.55
N GLN A 43 -11.09 -1.18 -0.88
CA GLN A 43 -10.04 -1.73 -0.01
C GLN A 43 -8.82 -0.80 0.10
N ALA A 44 -8.46 -0.12 -1.00
CA ALA A 44 -7.40 0.88 -1.00
C ALA A 44 -7.69 2.00 -0.01
N TYR A 45 -8.90 2.57 -0.04
CA TYR A 45 -9.34 3.59 0.90
C TYR A 45 -9.16 3.13 2.36
N HIS A 46 -9.57 1.90 2.66
CA HIS A 46 -9.55 1.41 4.03
C HIS A 46 -8.14 1.19 4.60
N HIS A 47 -7.10 0.98 3.78
CA HIS A 47 -5.73 0.96 4.29
C HIS A 47 -5.01 2.31 4.16
N VAL A 48 -5.26 3.07 3.08
CA VAL A 48 -4.61 4.39 2.87
C VAL A 48 -5.03 5.41 3.91
N LYS A 49 -6.29 5.38 4.39
CA LYS A 49 -6.72 6.24 5.50
C LYS A 49 -5.93 6.04 6.80
N HIS A 50 -5.18 4.93 6.92
CA HIS A 50 -4.32 4.62 8.06
C HIS A 50 -2.84 4.97 7.83
N THR A 51 -2.41 5.39 6.62
CA THR A 51 -1.01 5.71 6.34
C THR A 51 -0.47 6.77 7.29
N VAL A 52 -1.13 7.93 7.38
CA VAL A 52 -0.72 9.02 8.29
C VAL A 52 -0.80 8.60 9.77
N PRO A 53 -1.90 8.00 10.27
CA PRO A 53 -1.94 7.46 11.63
C PRO A 53 -0.81 6.47 11.98
N LEU A 54 -0.46 5.58 11.06
CA LEU A 54 0.64 4.62 11.23
C LEU A 54 2.01 5.31 11.26
N LEU A 55 2.24 6.28 10.37
CA LEU A 55 3.45 7.12 10.37
C LEU A 55 3.60 7.86 11.70
N MET A 56 2.53 8.48 12.20
CA MET A 56 2.53 9.17 13.50
C MET A 56 2.83 8.21 14.65
N ALA A 57 2.19 7.03 14.67
CA ALA A 57 2.42 6.02 15.70
C ALA A 57 3.86 5.48 15.67
N CYS A 58 4.43 5.29 14.48
CA CYS A 58 5.82 4.90 14.26
C CYS A 58 6.76 5.98 14.80
N GLY A 59 6.63 7.21 14.32
CA GLY A 59 7.49 8.34 14.68
C GLY A 59 7.50 8.63 16.18
N ALA A 60 6.35 8.53 16.85
CA ALA A 60 6.21 8.72 18.29
C ALA A 60 6.94 7.66 19.15
N ARG A 61 7.21 6.48 18.58
CA ARG A 61 7.84 5.35 19.29
C ARG A 61 9.29 5.10 18.89
N LEU A 62 9.80 5.78 17.87
CA LEU A 62 11.20 5.64 17.47
C LEU A 62 12.15 6.01 18.63
N PRO A 63 13.14 5.18 18.95
CA PRO A 63 14.18 5.52 19.93
C PRO A 63 15.09 6.63 19.40
N GLU A 64 15.79 7.34 20.30
CA GLU A 64 16.70 8.46 19.95
C GLU A 64 17.74 8.09 18.87
N ARG A 65 18.25 6.84 18.88
CA ARG A 65 19.19 6.35 17.84
C ARG A 65 18.61 6.41 16.41
N LEU A 66 17.29 6.50 16.27
CA LEU A 66 16.56 6.60 15.01
C LEU A 66 15.93 8.00 14.81
N GLU A 67 16.42 9.05 15.49
CA GLU A 67 15.92 10.42 15.29
C GLU A 67 15.95 10.85 13.82
N TRP A 68 16.99 10.44 13.10
CA TRP A 68 17.13 10.71 11.67
C TRP A 68 15.99 10.13 10.83
N LEU A 69 15.36 9.04 11.28
CA LEU A 69 14.23 8.41 10.62
C LEU A 69 12.92 9.14 10.95
N ARG A 70 12.84 9.76 12.13
CA ARG A 70 11.69 10.59 12.53
C ARG A 70 11.55 11.82 11.64
N LEU A 71 12.66 12.42 11.21
CA LEU A 71 12.65 13.53 10.24
C LEU A 71 12.04 13.10 8.89
N ALA A 72 12.48 11.96 8.35
CA ALA A 72 11.92 11.41 7.12
C ALA A 72 10.42 11.08 7.27
N ILE A 73 9.99 10.57 8.42
CA ILE A 73 8.57 10.34 8.72
C ILE A 73 7.76 11.65 8.68
N ALA A 74 8.31 12.76 9.17
CA ALA A 74 7.60 14.04 9.14
C ALA A 74 7.37 14.55 7.71
N GLU A 75 8.37 14.42 6.84
CA GLU A 75 8.26 14.73 5.41
C GLU A 75 7.19 13.84 4.75
N TYR A 76 7.23 12.53 5.05
CA TYR A 76 6.26 11.57 4.54
C TYR A 76 4.82 11.85 4.96
N ILE A 77 4.64 12.29 6.22
CA ILE A 77 3.33 12.68 6.74
C ILE A 77 2.79 13.89 5.98
N GLU A 78 3.65 14.84 5.61
CA GLU A 78 3.19 16.01 4.84
C GLU A 78 2.71 15.60 3.45
N GLU A 79 3.44 14.69 2.81
CA GLU A 79 3.09 14.15 1.49
C GLU A 79 1.79 13.34 1.51
N GLU A 80 1.64 12.38 2.43
CA GLU A 80 0.52 11.42 2.43
C GLU A 80 -0.83 11.99 2.91
N LYS A 81 -0.88 13.25 3.36
CA LYS A 81 -2.10 13.87 3.88
C LYS A 81 -3.16 14.02 2.79
N GLY A 82 -4.31 13.38 3.00
CA GLY A 82 -5.48 13.54 2.15
C GLY A 82 -5.49 12.62 0.93
N HIS A 83 -4.50 11.75 0.76
CA HIS A 83 -4.47 10.75 -0.31
C HIS A 83 -5.71 9.84 -0.30
N GLU A 84 -6.28 9.56 0.88
CA GLU A 84 -7.51 8.77 0.99
C GLU A 84 -8.72 9.48 0.36
N GLN A 85 -8.70 10.81 0.25
CA GLN A 85 -9.78 11.56 -0.43
C GLN A 85 -9.72 11.40 -1.95
N TRP A 86 -8.53 11.23 -2.53
CA TRP A 86 -8.39 10.94 -3.96
C TRP A 86 -9.07 9.62 -4.32
N ILE A 87 -8.94 8.61 -3.46
CA ILE A 87 -9.59 7.31 -3.67
C ILE A 87 -11.12 7.44 -3.63
N LEU A 88 -11.65 8.23 -2.70
CA LEU A 88 -13.09 8.48 -2.62
C LEU A 88 -13.60 9.24 -3.86
N ALA A 89 -12.85 10.24 -4.34
CA ALA A 89 -13.17 10.93 -5.59
C ALA A 89 -13.11 10.00 -6.81
N ASP A 90 -12.14 9.09 -6.85
CA ASP A 90 -12.02 8.07 -7.90
C ASP A 90 -13.23 7.12 -7.90
N ILE A 91 -13.70 6.70 -6.71
CA ILE A 91 -14.92 5.89 -6.55
C ILE A 91 -16.15 6.63 -7.11
N GLU A 92 -16.33 7.90 -6.77
CA GLU A 92 -17.44 8.71 -7.31
C GLU A 92 -17.35 8.86 -8.83
N ALA A 93 -16.14 9.07 -9.37
CA ALA A 93 -15.90 9.15 -10.81
C ALA A 93 -16.14 7.82 -11.54
N CYS A 94 -16.07 6.69 -10.82
CA CYS A 94 -16.51 5.38 -11.30
C CYS A 94 -18.03 5.18 -11.22
N GLY A 95 -18.76 6.06 -10.54
CA GLY A 95 -20.19 5.92 -10.25
C GLY A 95 -20.51 5.11 -8.99
N GLY A 96 -19.53 4.91 -8.09
CA GLY A 96 -19.74 4.30 -6.77
C GLY A 96 -20.17 5.30 -5.70
N ASP A 97 -20.53 4.78 -4.51
CA ASP A 97 -20.94 5.59 -3.35
C ASP A 97 -19.79 5.75 -2.36
N ALA A 98 -19.07 6.87 -2.43
CA ALA A 98 -17.99 7.18 -1.50
C ALA A 98 -18.47 7.37 -0.06
N GLY A 99 -19.72 7.80 0.15
CA GLY A 99 -20.31 7.93 1.48
C GLY A 99 -20.49 6.57 2.14
N ALA A 100 -21.01 5.59 1.40
CA ALA A 100 -21.13 4.21 1.85
C ALA A 100 -19.77 3.58 2.15
N VAL A 101 -18.77 3.78 1.28
CA VAL A 101 -17.39 3.29 1.51
C VAL A 101 -16.79 3.90 2.78
N ARG A 102 -16.94 5.21 2.98
CA ARG A 102 -16.43 5.91 4.17
C ARG A 102 -17.04 5.37 5.47
N ALA A 103 -18.33 5.03 5.45
CA ALA A 103 -19.07 4.51 6.60
C ALA A 103 -18.98 2.99 6.77
N GLY A 104 -18.45 2.28 5.77
CA GLY A 104 -18.35 0.83 5.75
C GLY A 104 -17.10 0.29 6.45
N ASP A 105 -17.03 -1.05 6.50
CA ASP A 105 -15.92 -1.79 7.07
C ASP A 105 -15.01 -2.39 5.98
N PRO A 106 -13.69 -2.46 6.23
CA PRO A 106 -12.78 -3.18 5.35
C PRO A 106 -13.12 -4.67 5.24
N ALA A 107 -12.64 -5.31 4.17
CA ALA A 107 -12.57 -6.77 4.15
C ALA A 107 -11.54 -7.27 5.17
N LEU A 108 -11.74 -8.50 5.67
CA LEU A 108 -10.89 -9.10 6.71
C LEU A 108 -9.37 -8.99 6.42
N PRO A 109 -8.86 -9.28 5.20
CA PRO A 109 -7.42 -9.16 4.95
C PRO A 109 -6.90 -7.71 5.13
N THR A 110 -7.69 -6.72 4.72
CA THR A 110 -7.37 -5.29 4.86
C THR A 110 -7.40 -4.86 6.33
N GLU A 111 -8.43 -5.28 7.07
CA GLU A 111 -8.55 -5.02 8.51
C GLU A 111 -7.35 -5.58 9.27
N LEU A 112 -7.00 -6.84 9.01
CA LEU A 112 -5.89 -7.52 9.66
C LEU A 112 -4.55 -6.91 9.27
N MET A 113 -4.39 -6.48 8.02
CA MET A 113 -3.16 -5.82 7.56
C MET A 113 -2.87 -4.57 8.38
N VAL A 114 -3.86 -3.67 8.48
CA VAL A 114 -3.74 -2.42 9.24
C VAL A 114 -3.54 -2.69 10.73
N SER A 115 -4.37 -3.57 11.30
CA SER A 115 -4.31 -3.92 12.73
C SER A 115 -2.97 -4.53 13.12
N TYR A 116 -2.43 -5.41 12.27
CA TYR A 116 -1.14 -6.04 12.51
C TYR A 116 0.01 -5.03 12.53
N VAL A 117 0.03 -4.07 11.61
CA VAL A 117 1.10 -3.07 11.57
C VAL A 117 1.01 -2.12 12.77
N HIS A 118 -0.20 -1.67 13.14
CA HIS A 118 -0.40 -0.91 14.39
C HIS A 118 0.13 -1.68 15.61
N ASP A 119 -0.17 -2.97 15.70
CA ASP A 119 0.25 -3.83 16.80
C ASP A 119 1.79 -3.98 16.89
N ARG A 120 2.43 -4.20 15.74
CA ARG A 120 3.89 -4.29 15.64
C ARG A 120 4.58 -2.99 16.03
N ILE A 121 4.02 -1.86 15.65
CA ILE A 121 4.50 -0.53 16.10
C ILE A 121 4.30 -0.39 17.61
N ALA A 122 3.15 -0.78 18.13
CA ALA A 122 2.77 -0.55 19.52
C ALA A 122 3.54 -1.43 20.53
N ARG A 123 3.75 -2.71 20.21
CA ARG A 123 4.27 -3.73 21.14
C ARG A 123 5.65 -4.26 20.78
N HIS A 124 6.12 -4.05 19.54
CA HIS A 124 7.38 -4.59 19.06
C HIS A 124 8.31 -3.47 18.61
N ASN A 125 8.74 -3.50 17.35
CA ASN A 125 9.68 -2.55 16.79
C ASN A 125 8.92 -1.53 15.92
N PRO A 126 8.99 -0.22 16.20
CA PRO A 126 8.31 0.82 15.40
C PRO A 126 8.73 0.81 13.93
N VAL A 127 9.97 0.42 13.61
CA VAL A 127 10.48 0.33 12.23
C VAL A 127 9.73 -0.73 11.40
N SER A 128 8.96 -1.62 12.03
CA SER A 128 8.07 -2.57 11.35
C SER A 128 7.17 -1.92 10.30
N PHE A 129 6.77 -0.66 10.51
CA PHE A 129 6.00 0.13 9.53
C PHE A 129 6.61 0.11 8.12
N PHE A 130 7.94 0.20 8.02
CA PHE A 130 8.64 0.24 6.72
C PHE A 130 8.54 -1.08 5.94
N GLY A 131 8.12 -2.18 6.59
CA GLY A 131 7.74 -3.39 5.89
C GLY A 131 6.46 -3.22 5.07
N MET A 132 5.50 -2.44 5.56
CA MET A 132 4.28 -2.09 4.82
C MET A 132 4.60 -1.14 3.66
N VAL A 133 5.45 -0.14 3.89
CA VAL A 133 5.92 0.80 2.85
C VAL A 133 6.58 0.04 1.70
N ASN A 134 7.49 -0.90 2.00
CA ASN A 134 8.14 -1.74 0.99
C ASN A 134 7.12 -2.43 0.05
N VAL A 135 6.02 -2.94 0.61
CA VAL A 135 5.02 -3.67 -0.16
C VAL A 135 4.16 -2.71 -0.99
N LEU A 136 3.64 -1.67 -0.34
CA LEU A 136 2.67 -0.77 -0.96
C LEU A 136 3.32 0.12 -2.02
N GLU A 137 4.52 0.63 -1.80
CA GLU A 137 5.23 1.43 -2.82
C GLU A 137 5.93 0.55 -3.86
N GLY A 138 6.57 -0.54 -3.42
CA GLY A 138 7.31 -1.44 -4.32
C GLY A 138 6.41 -2.15 -5.35
N THR A 139 5.14 -2.36 -5.02
CA THR A 139 4.16 -2.97 -5.95
C THR A 139 3.46 -1.93 -6.84
N SER A 140 3.39 -0.66 -6.40
CA SER A 140 2.53 0.36 -7.03
C SER A 140 3.13 1.08 -8.25
N THR A 141 4.45 1.05 -8.43
CA THR A 141 5.14 1.82 -9.49
C THR A 141 4.75 1.43 -10.94
N ALA A 142 5.20 0.27 -11.41
CA ALA A 142 5.07 -0.10 -12.82
C ALA A 142 3.75 -0.83 -13.13
N LEU A 143 3.36 -1.76 -12.25
CA LEU A 143 2.18 -2.59 -12.45
C LEU A 143 0.89 -1.77 -12.35
N ALA A 144 0.79 -0.88 -11.36
CA ALA A 144 -0.41 -0.08 -11.16
C ALA A 144 -0.58 0.96 -12.27
N THR A 145 0.51 1.59 -12.73
CA THR A 145 0.50 2.49 -13.89
C THR A 145 -0.01 1.79 -15.16
N GLN A 146 0.51 0.59 -15.44
CA GLN A 146 0.07 -0.21 -16.57
C GLN A 146 -1.40 -0.63 -16.43
N ALA A 147 -1.82 -1.03 -15.22
CA ALA A 147 -3.19 -1.45 -14.93
C ALA A 147 -4.16 -0.29 -15.14
N ALA A 148 -3.83 0.90 -14.61
CA ALA A 148 -4.65 2.09 -14.74
C ALA A 148 -4.90 2.44 -16.21
N GLY A 149 -3.87 2.36 -17.06
CA GLY A 149 -4.02 2.58 -18.50
C GLY A 149 -5.01 1.61 -19.16
N ILE A 150 -4.87 0.31 -18.87
CA ILE A 150 -5.72 -0.75 -19.42
C ILE A 150 -7.16 -0.64 -18.91
N ILE A 151 -7.34 -0.49 -17.59
CA ILE A 151 -8.65 -0.35 -16.94
C ILE A 151 -9.39 0.86 -17.51
N ARG A 152 -8.70 2.00 -17.64
CA ARG A 152 -9.28 3.23 -18.22
C ARG A 152 -9.80 3.00 -19.63
N GLU A 153 -9.00 2.37 -20.49
CA GLU A 153 -9.39 2.11 -21.88
C GLU A 153 -10.55 1.13 -21.97
N LYS A 154 -10.49 0.02 -21.21
CA LYS A 154 -11.50 -1.05 -21.25
C LYS A 154 -12.84 -0.62 -20.67
N LEU A 155 -12.83 0.10 -19.55
CA LEU A 155 -14.05 0.53 -18.86
C LEU A 155 -14.56 1.89 -19.36
N LYS A 156 -13.81 2.58 -20.23
CA LYS A 156 -14.11 3.93 -20.72
C LYS A 156 -14.37 4.93 -19.59
N LEU A 157 -13.61 4.78 -18.51
CA LEU A 157 -13.71 5.62 -17.33
C LEU A 157 -13.00 6.96 -17.56
N PRO A 158 -13.47 8.05 -16.94
CA PRO A 158 -12.86 9.36 -17.08
C PRO A 158 -11.47 9.40 -16.41
N PRO A 159 -10.54 10.28 -16.81
CA PRO A 159 -9.23 10.42 -16.17
C PRO A 159 -9.30 10.69 -14.66
N GLN A 160 -10.38 11.33 -14.20
CA GLN A 160 -10.65 11.63 -12.80
C GLN A 160 -10.94 10.40 -11.95
N ALA A 161 -11.13 9.21 -12.55
CA ALA A 161 -11.32 7.94 -11.85
C ALA A 161 -9.99 7.23 -11.52
N PHE A 162 -8.86 7.89 -11.73
CA PHE A 162 -7.51 7.31 -11.60
C PHE A 162 -6.55 8.24 -10.88
N SER A 163 -7.03 9.27 -10.17
CA SER A 163 -6.15 10.22 -9.49
C SER A 163 -5.23 9.51 -8.49
N TYR A 164 -5.74 8.50 -7.77
CA TYR A 164 -4.96 7.68 -6.85
C TYR A 164 -3.90 6.82 -7.55
N LEU A 165 -4.29 6.06 -8.57
CA LEU A 165 -3.35 5.16 -9.26
C LEU A 165 -2.30 5.91 -10.07
N THR A 166 -2.63 7.10 -10.60
CA THR A 166 -1.69 7.91 -11.38
C THR A 166 -0.73 8.72 -10.53
N SER A 167 -1.15 9.21 -9.36
CA SER A 167 -0.24 9.91 -8.43
C SER A 167 0.85 8.96 -7.93
N HIS A 168 0.48 7.79 -7.43
CA HIS A 168 1.44 6.78 -6.98
C HIS A 168 2.31 6.25 -8.13
N GLY A 169 1.78 6.04 -9.33
CA GLY A 169 2.57 5.54 -10.47
C GLY A 169 3.82 6.36 -10.84
N SER A 170 3.75 7.69 -10.79
CA SER A 170 4.89 8.57 -11.11
C SER A 170 5.71 9.04 -9.91
N LEU A 171 5.09 9.19 -8.72
CA LEU A 171 5.75 9.62 -7.49
C LEU A 171 6.63 8.50 -6.89
N ASP A 172 6.22 7.24 -7.08
CA ASP A 172 6.83 6.13 -6.35
C ASP A 172 8.28 5.80 -6.76
N ILE A 173 8.82 6.27 -7.90
CA ILE A 173 10.25 6.04 -8.25
C ILE A 173 11.16 6.83 -7.32
N GLU A 174 10.80 8.08 -7.02
CA GLU A 174 11.55 8.91 -6.08
C GLU A 174 11.36 8.41 -4.66
N HIS A 175 10.13 7.98 -4.29
CA HIS A 175 9.87 7.38 -2.99
C HIS A 175 10.69 6.12 -2.78
N MET A 176 10.76 5.23 -3.77
CA MET A 176 11.57 4.01 -3.67
C MET A 176 13.07 4.31 -3.53
N LYS A 177 13.59 5.38 -4.12
CA LYS A 177 14.98 5.83 -3.90
C LYS A 177 15.18 6.35 -2.47
N THR A 178 14.25 7.17 -1.98
CA THR A 178 14.26 7.67 -0.61
C THR A 178 14.18 6.51 0.37
N PHE A 179 13.23 5.60 0.19
CA PHE A 179 13.04 4.38 0.96
C PHE A 179 14.29 3.50 0.94
N GLU A 180 14.90 3.26 -0.23
CA GLU A 180 16.18 2.54 -0.33
C GLU A 180 17.27 3.23 0.51
N GLY A 181 17.34 4.56 0.46
CA GLY A 181 18.23 5.37 1.29
C GLY A 181 18.01 5.18 2.79
N LEU A 182 16.77 5.16 3.24
CA LEU A 182 16.41 4.89 4.64
C LEU A 182 16.81 3.46 5.05
N MET A 183 16.49 2.46 4.23
CA MET A 183 16.80 1.06 4.51
C MET A 183 18.30 0.79 4.57
N LYS A 184 19.10 1.47 3.74
CA LYS A 184 20.57 1.39 3.79
C LYS A 184 21.16 1.87 5.12
N ARG A 185 20.47 2.77 5.83
CA ARG A 185 20.92 3.36 7.09
C ARG A 185 20.53 2.55 8.33
N LEU A 186 19.64 1.56 8.20
CA LEU A 186 19.33 0.64 9.29
C LEU A 186 20.54 -0.28 9.55
N ASP A 187 21.15 -0.13 10.72
CA ASP A 187 22.39 -0.78 11.11
C ASP A 187 22.16 -2.01 11.99
N ARG A 188 21.10 -2.01 12.81
CA ARG A 188 20.77 -3.13 13.71
C ARG A 188 19.95 -4.21 13.03
N ASP A 189 20.33 -5.46 13.28
CA ASP A 189 19.61 -6.62 12.75
C ASP A 189 18.18 -6.72 13.29
N GLU A 190 17.92 -6.28 14.53
CA GLU A 190 16.57 -6.25 15.10
C GLU A 190 15.58 -5.38 14.30
N ASP A 191 16.04 -4.26 13.74
CA ASP A 191 15.23 -3.37 12.91
C ASP A 191 15.02 -3.98 11.53
N ARG A 192 16.09 -4.54 10.95
CA ARG A 192 16.07 -5.21 9.65
C ARG A 192 15.11 -6.40 9.65
N GLU A 193 15.19 -7.24 10.67
CA GLU A 193 14.28 -8.38 10.83
C GLU A 193 12.83 -7.93 11.05
N ALA A 194 12.62 -6.84 11.78
CA ALA A 194 11.28 -6.29 11.98
C ALA A 194 10.63 -5.84 10.67
N VAL A 195 11.40 -5.18 9.78
CA VAL A 195 10.96 -4.77 8.44
C VAL A 195 10.66 -6.00 7.58
N VAL A 196 11.59 -6.95 7.48
CA VAL A 196 11.41 -8.16 6.65
C VAL A 196 10.18 -8.95 7.10
N HIS A 197 10.05 -9.19 8.41
CA HIS A 197 8.91 -9.94 8.93
C HIS A 197 7.59 -9.25 8.56
N THR A 198 7.52 -7.92 8.74
CA THR A 198 6.28 -7.18 8.47
C THR A 198 5.98 -7.14 6.98
N ALA A 199 6.99 -6.99 6.12
CA ALA A 199 6.81 -7.07 4.67
C ALA A 199 6.22 -8.41 4.22
N ARG A 200 6.68 -9.55 4.77
CA ARG A 200 6.09 -10.87 4.46
C ARG A 200 4.61 -10.97 4.83
N VAL A 201 4.25 -10.51 6.03
CA VAL A 201 2.86 -10.52 6.49
C VAL A 201 1.99 -9.60 5.63
N VAL A 202 2.49 -8.41 5.30
CA VAL A 202 1.77 -7.45 4.45
C VAL A 202 1.62 -7.98 3.02
N TYR A 203 2.66 -8.56 2.42
CA TYR A 203 2.55 -9.23 1.10
C TYR A 203 1.46 -10.31 1.11
N ARG A 204 1.43 -11.14 2.15
CA ARG A 204 0.42 -12.18 2.30
C ARG A 204 -0.99 -11.59 2.39
N LEU A 205 -1.22 -10.66 3.29
CA LEU A 205 -2.55 -10.07 3.54
C LEU A 205 -3.02 -9.22 2.36
N TYR A 206 -2.13 -8.50 1.69
CA TYR A 206 -2.45 -7.73 0.50
C TYR A 206 -2.77 -8.66 -0.68
N GLY A 207 -2.04 -9.77 -0.83
CA GLY A 207 -2.37 -10.81 -1.80
C GLY A 207 -3.69 -11.51 -1.52
N ASP A 208 -4.05 -11.68 -0.25
CA ASP A 208 -5.34 -12.21 0.18
C ASP A 208 -6.48 -11.20 -0.05
N MET A 209 -6.22 -9.89 0.13
CA MET A 209 -7.16 -8.82 -0.23
C MET A 209 -7.51 -8.88 -1.72
N PHE A 210 -6.51 -8.93 -2.61
CA PHE A 210 -6.76 -9.03 -4.06
C PHE A 210 -7.55 -10.29 -4.44
N ARG A 211 -7.30 -11.42 -3.76
CA ARG A 211 -8.05 -12.67 -3.99
C ARG A 211 -9.49 -12.62 -3.44
N ALA A 212 -9.73 -11.78 -2.44
CA ALA A 212 -11.04 -11.56 -1.84
C ALA A 212 -11.88 -10.50 -2.56
N LEU A 213 -11.36 -9.86 -3.62
CA LEU A 213 -12.13 -8.93 -4.45
C LEU A 213 -13.22 -9.70 -5.22
N VAL A 214 -14.36 -9.88 -4.55
CA VAL A 214 -15.61 -10.33 -5.17
C VAL A 214 -16.42 -9.07 -5.51
N PRO A 215 -17.06 -8.98 -6.69
CA PRO A 215 -17.98 -7.88 -6.97
C PRO A 215 -19.04 -7.79 -5.87
N THR A 216 -19.17 -6.63 -5.21
CA THR A 216 -20.29 -6.38 -4.30
C THR A 216 -21.55 -6.30 -5.14
N THR A 217 -22.38 -7.34 -5.08
CA THR A 217 -23.75 -7.29 -5.58
C THR A 217 -24.54 -6.36 -4.65
N HIS A 218 -24.81 -5.13 -5.12
CA HIS A 218 -25.85 -4.27 -4.56
C HIS A 218 -27.17 -4.54 -5.27
#